data_AF-A0A317J4N6-F1
#
_entry.id   AF-A0A317J4N6-F1
#
_cell.length_a   1.000
_cell.length_b   1.000
_cell.length_c   1.000
_cell.angle_alpha   90.00
_cell.angle_beta   90.00
_cell.angle_gamma   90.00
#
_symmetry.space_group_name_H-M   'P 1'
#
loop_
_entity.id
_entity.type
_entity.pdbx_description
1 polymer ?
#
loop_
_entity_poly.entity_id
_entity_poly.type
_entity_poly.pdbx_seq_one_letter_code
_entity_poly.pdbx_strand_id
1 'polypeptide(L)'
;MSAQRWHTLGTAPSLVRIHIPPLDRPEELRLDLAERRTSLWLYRVSLLDRSGGYFWSRKGTRIFEEANFAGLHVFPSGDRALVIVGDKDCALRLSLDDHLRAELAHGAVMELEMCGMDTGACIDTLAARTRLEPPEGTVTRVFWRVAKEDYCESRSVQKWHVLRRACSDVRIELPSMAGAEVLRLDLASGRANVWVHQVSLLDSLGRCFWSRNGNKFFEGATFEGLIVLPSAGRALVIVSDGGGALELPLDEALSAGLAQGGAIELKLQGIKVDRCIDALAARARLSTSQLKILRSKLRETELPLRNGTSDAGADSDEDLSLDTQRLIAEREDEIYRLRAALALAARQKLE
;
A
#
# COMPACT_ATOMS: atom_id res chain seq x y z
N MET A 1 12.85 7.91 24.37
CA MET A 1 13.03 6.80 25.33
C MET A 1 12.93 5.49 24.55
N SER A 2 13.71 4.45 24.88
CA SER A 2 13.65 3.16 24.18
C SER A 2 13.58 2.01 25.18
N ALA A 3 12.90 0.93 24.78
CA ALA A 3 12.89 -0.35 25.47
C ALA A 3 13.31 -1.42 24.46
N GLN A 4 14.10 -2.39 24.90
CA GLN A 4 14.64 -3.44 24.04
C GLN A 4 14.38 -4.82 24.64
N ARG A 5 14.10 -5.79 23.78
CA ARG A 5 13.97 -7.19 24.16
C ARG A 5 14.53 -8.08 23.06
N TRP A 6 15.41 -8.99 23.46
CA TRP A 6 15.91 -10.04 22.59
C TRP A 6 14.92 -11.20 22.55
N HIS A 7 14.68 -11.74 21.36
CA HIS A 7 13.80 -12.89 21.16
C HIS A 7 14.30 -13.73 20.00
N THR A 8 14.35 -15.06 20.20
CA THR A 8 14.69 -16.00 19.14
C THR A 8 13.41 -16.43 18.43
N LEU A 9 13.29 -16.11 17.15
CA LEU A 9 12.15 -16.51 16.33
C LEU A 9 12.23 -18.00 15.99
N GLY A 10 11.26 -18.78 16.48
CA GLY A 10 10.97 -20.12 15.99
C GLY A 10 9.95 -20.08 14.84
N THR A 11 9.69 -21.23 14.21
CA THR A 11 8.67 -21.36 13.14
C THR A 11 7.24 -21.43 13.67
N ALA A 12 7.05 -21.72 14.96
CA ALA A 12 5.77 -21.66 15.64
C ALA A 12 5.46 -20.23 16.14
N PRO A 13 4.18 -19.81 16.15
CA PRO A 13 3.75 -18.53 16.74
C PRO A 13 4.24 -18.39 18.18
N SER A 14 4.85 -17.24 18.47
CA SER A 14 5.40 -16.89 19.78
C SER A 14 4.97 -15.48 20.17
N LEU A 15 4.76 -15.27 21.47
CA LEU A 15 4.36 -13.98 22.02
C LEU A 15 5.57 -13.27 22.64
N VAL A 16 5.92 -12.10 22.10
CA VAL A 16 6.97 -11.22 22.62
C VAL A 16 6.32 -10.09 23.40
N ARG A 17 6.78 -9.85 24.63
CA ARG A 17 6.28 -8.77 25.51
C ARG A 17 7.35 -7.73 25.77
N ILE A 18 7.11 -6.47 25.45
CA ILE A 18 8.07 -5.38 25.67
C ILE A 18 7.44 -4.41 26.67
N HIS A 19 8.08 -4.20 27.81
CA HIS A 19 7.63 -3.22 28.79
C HIS A 19 8.01 -1.83 28.31
N ILE A 20 7.00 -1.00 28.06
CA ILE A 20 7.14 0.40 27.69
C ILE A 20 7.08 1.23 28.99
N PRO A 21 8.16 1.90 29.39
CA PRO A 21 8.13 2.82 30.52
C PRO A 21 7.14 3.97 30.29
N PRO A 22 6.67 4.67 31.35
CA PRO A 22 5.83 5.85 31.23
C PRO A 22 6.45 6.90 30.29
N LEU A 23 5.65 7.42 29.37
CA LEU A 23 6.10 8.39 28.36
C LEU A 23 5.42 9.75 28.59
N ASP A 24 6.19 10.83 28.70
CA ASP A 24 5.62 12.17 28.74
C ASP A 24 5.35 12.65 27.30
N ARG A 25 4.06 12.81 26.97
CA ARG A 25 3.56 13.29 25.65
C ARG A 25 4.21 12.60 24.45
N PRO A 26 4.11 11.27 24.32
CA PRO A 26 4.66 10.58 23.15
C PRO A 26 3.91 10.97 21.87
N GLU A 27 4.61 11.33 20.81
CA GLU A 27 4.00 11.65 19.51
C GLU A 27 3.85 10.41 18.62
N GLU A 28 4.83 9.50 18.70
CA GLU A 28 4.92 8.30 17.88
C GLU A 28 5.44 7.13 18.72
N LEU A 29 4.92 5.94 18.46
CA LEU A 29 5.50 4.69 18.95
C LEU A 29 6.22 3.99 17.79
N ARG A 30 7.54 3.85 17.93
CA ARG A 30 8.42 3.21 16.95
C ARG A 30 8.88 1.84 17.46
N LEU A 31 8.57 0.80 16.69
CA LEU A 31 9.06 -0.56 16.90
C LEU A 31 10.15 -0.86 15.88
N ASP A 32 11.41 -0.87 16.34
CA ASP A 32 12.56 -1.26 15.54
C ASP A 32 12.74 -2.78 15.58
N LEU A 33 12.75 -3.40 14.39
CA LEU A 33 13.13 -4.81 14.24
C LEU A 33 14.62 -4.86 13.91
N ALA A 34 15.42 -4.73 14.97
CA ALA A 34 16.87 -4.67 14.87
C ALA A 34 17.46 -6.09 14.96
N GLU A 35 17.67 -6.73 13.82
CA GLU A 35 18.87 -7.52 13.46
C GLU A 35 18.59 -8.50 12.31
N ARG A 36 19.46 -8.44 11.30
CA ARG A 36 19.57 -9.33 10.12
C ARG A 36 18.36 -9.29 9.17
N ARG A 37 18.64 -9.52 7.87
CA ARG A 37 17.59 -9.86 6.90
C ARG A 37 16.80 -11.03 7.44
N THR A 38 15.56 -10.79 7.83
CA THR A 38 14.68 -11.82 8.36
C THR A 38 13.30 -11.67 7.76
N SER A 39 12.65 -12.81 7.54
CA SER A 39 11.26 -12.88 7.13
C SER A 39 10.47 -13.46 8.29
N LEU A 40 9.39 -12.81 8.66
CA LEU A 40 8.53 -13.24 9.76
C LEU A 40 7.06 -13.09 9.41
N TRP A 41 6.23 -13.94 10.01
CA TRP A 41 4.79 -13.71 10.10
C TRP A 41 4.51 -12.86 11.33
N LEU A 42 3.82 -11.74 11.13
CA LEU A 42 3.24 -10.94 12.19
C LEU A 42 1.72 -11.17 12.21
N TYR A 43 1.22 -11.73 13.30
CA TYR A 43 -0.20 -12.05 13.48
C TYR A 43 -0.95 -10.92 14.18
N ARG A 44 -0.33 -10.36 15.23
CA ARG A 44 -0.96 -9.37 16.09
C ARG A 44 0.05 -8.43 16.73
N VAL A 45 -0.33 -7.16 16.86
CA VAL A 45 0.33 -6.17 17.71
C VAL A 45 -0.71 -5.67 18.69
N SER A 46 -0.35 -5.59 19.97
CA SER A 46 -1.26 -5.13 21.03
C SER A 46 -0.53 -4.29 22.07
N LEU A 47 -1.25 -3.36 22.68
CA LEU A 47 -0.82 -2.58 23.82
C LEU A 47 -1.75 -2.86 25.00
N LEU A 48 -1.12 -3.17 26.12
CA LEU A 48 -1.77 -3.54 27.36
C LEU A 48 -1.40 -2.52 28.43
N ASP A 49 -2.36 -2.17 29.27
CA ASP A 49 -2.10 -1.37 30.46
C ASP A 49 -1.31 -2.17 31.51
N ARG A 50 -0.99 -1.54 32.64
CA ARG A 50 -0.27 -2.19 33.74
C ARG A 50 -1.03 -3.35 34.40
N SER A 51 -2.35 -3.41 34.24
CA SER A 51 -3.21 -4.50 34.74
C SER A 51 -3.29 -5.68 33.77
N GLY A 52 -2.77 -5.53 32.55
CA GLY A 52 -2.90 -6.51 31.48
C GLY A 52 -4.17 -6.35 30.65
N GLY A 53 -4.90 -5.25 30.82
CA GLY A 53 -6.05 -4.91 30.00
C GLY A 53 -5.63 -4.40 28.63
N TYR A 54 -6.25 -4.93 27.56
CA TYR A 54 -6.01 -4.42 26.20
C TYR A 54 -6.70 -3.07 26.01
N PHE A 55 -5.94 -2.01 25.78
CA PHE A 55 -6.49 -0.72 25.34
C PHE A 55 -6.30 -0.51 23.83
N TRP A 56 -5.39 -1.26 23.20
CA TRP A 56 -5.25 -1.28 21.74
C TRP A 56 -4.81 -2.65 21.24
N SER A 57 -5.42 -3.15 20.18
CA SER A 57 -5.04 -4.41 19.56
C SER A 57 -5.41 -4.40 18.08
N ARG A 58 -4.50 -4.89 17.24
CA ARG A 58 -4.72 -5.07 15.81
C ARG A 58 -4.21 -6.44 15.39
N LYS A 59 -5.02 -7.13 14.58
CA LYS A 59 -4.72 -8.44 14.00
C LYS A 59 -4.66 -8.34 12.47
N GLY A 60 -3.81 -9.16 11.87
CA GLY A 60 -3.70 -9.30 10.42
C GLY A 60 -3.51 -7.98 9.69
N THR A 61 -4.17 -7.86 8.54
CA THR A 61 -4.03 -6.72 7.62
C THR A 61 -4.31 -5.36 8.26
N ARG A 62 -5.14 -5.30 9.32
CA ARG A 62 -5.51 -4.04 10.00
C ARG A 62 -4.36 -3.38 10.75
N ILE A 63 -3.34 -4.13 11.19
CA ILE A 63 -2.11 -3.52 11.75
C ILE A 63 -1.49 -2.58 10.73
N PHE A 64 -1.59 -2.94 9.45
CA PHE A 64 -0.87 -2.30 8.34
C PHE A 64 -1.63 -1.15 7.70
N GLU A 65 -2.93 -0.97 8.01
CA GLU A 65 -3.71 0.22 7.61
C GLU A 65 -3.33 1.46 8.45
N GLU A 66 -3.00 1.24 9.72
CA GLU A 66 -2.80 2.29 10.72
C GLU A 66 -1.32 2.60 10.97
N ALA A 67 -0.40 1.75 10.51
CA ALA A 67 1.04 1.91 10.69
C ALA A 67 1.76 2.34 9.42
N ASN A 68 2.85 3.08 9.58
CA ASN A 68 3.83 3.35 8.52
C ASN A 68 5.03 2.42 8.68
N PHE A 69 5.60 1.98 7.58
CA PHE A 69 6.71 1.04 7.58
C PHE A 69 7.90 1.66 6.86
N ALA A 70 8.98 1.90 7.60
CA ALA A 70 10.26 2.35 7.05
C ALA A 70 11.18 1.14 6.89
N GLY A 71 11.79 0.96 5.72
CA GLY A 71 12.77 -0.12 5.47
C GLY A 71 12.25 -1.56 5.54
N LEU A 72 10.95 -1.78 5.77
CA LEU A 72 10.31 -3.09 5.81
C LEU A 72 9.55 -3.33 4.51
N HIS A 73 9.47 -4.58 4.04
CA HIS A 73 8.49 -4.99 3.02
C HIS A 73 7.38 -5.79 3.67
N VAL A 74 6.13 -5.33 3.51
CA VAL A 74 5.00 -5.94 4.21
C VAL A 74 3.98 -6.46 3.22
N PHE A 75 3.56 -7.69 3.48
CA PHE A 75 2.75 -8.53 2.62
C PHE A 75 1.54 -9.08 3.42
N PRO A 76 0.41 -8.37 3.47
CA PRO A 76 -0.76 -8.77 4.27
C PRO A 76 -1.41 -10.07 3.75
N SER A 77 -1.70 -11.07 4.58
CA SER A 77 -2.26 -12.37 4.17
C SER A 77 -3.29 -12.84 5.19
N GLY A 78 -4.58 -12.65 4.90
CA GLY A 78 -5.67 -13.02 5.79
C GLY A 78 -5.55 -12.37 7.17
N ASP A 79 -5.36 -13.19 8.20
CA ASP A 79 -5.24 -12.79 9.61
C ASP A 79 -3.80 -12.51 10.07
N ARG A 80 -2.83 -12.53 9.14
CA ARG A 80 -1.40 -12.29 9.40
C ARG A 80 -0.80 -11.40 8.31
N ALA A 81 0.47 -11.05 8.44
CA ALA A 81 1.25 -10.48 7.33
C ALA A 81 2.69 -10.96 7.35
N LEU A 82 3.22 -11.18 6.16
CA LEU A 82 4.62 -11.47 5.96
C LEU A 82 5.37 -10.14 6.00
N VAL A 83 6.30 -10.02 6.92
CA VAL A 83 7.18 -8.86 7.07
C VAL A 83 8.59 -9.32 6.72
N ILE A 84 9.17 -8.72 5.69
CA ILE A 84 10.57 -8.91 5.32
C ILE A 84 11.32 -7.68 5.82
N VAL A 85 12.24 -7.92 6.75
CA VAL A 85 13.07 -6.91 7.38
C VAL A 85 14.32 -6.71 6.52
N GLY A 86 14.54 -5.48 6.06
CA GLY A 86 15.71 -5.08 5.31
C GLY A 86 16.95 -4.84 6.18
N ASP A 87 17.94 -4.16 5.60
CA ASP A 87 19.29 -4.11 6.18
C ASP A 87 19.50 -2.99 7.20
N LYS A 88 18.70 -1.90 7.14
CA LYS A 88 18.89 -0.68 7.94
C LYS A 88 17.57 0.04 8.24
N ASP A 89 17.49 0.64 9.43
CA ASP A 89 16.40 1.52 9.93
C ASP A 89 14.98 0.99 9.71
N CYS A 90 14.83 -0.34 9.85
CA CYS A 90 13.59 -1.05 9.70
C CYS A 90 12.67 -0.82 10.90
N ALA A 91 11.59 -0.08 10.69
CA ALA A 91 10.70 0.32 11.76
C ALA A 91 9.23 0.25 11.36
N LEU A 92 8.41 -0.26 12.28
CA LEU A 92 6.97 -0.06 12.31
C LEU A 92 6.69 1.19 13.16
N ARG A 93 5.97 2.16 12.59
CA ARG A 93 5.63 3.43 13.24
C ARG A 93 4.13 3.57 13.41
N LEU A 94 3.68 3.77 14.64
CA LEU A 94 2.29 3.98 15.01
C LEU A 94 2.08 5.44 15.42
N SER A 95 1.20 6.13 14.70
CA SER A 95 0.71 7.45 15.09
C SER A 95 -0.20 7.31 16.32
N LEU A 96 -0.01 8.18 17.32
CA LEU A 96 -0.72 8.08 18.58
C LEU A 96 -1.87 9.11 18.66
N ASP A 97 -3.10 8.60 18.73
CA ASP A 97 -4.25 9.44 19.06
C ASP A 97 -4.23 9.85 20.55
N ASP A 98 -5.15 10.75 20.93
CA ASP A 98 -5.20 11.28 22.30
C ASP A 98 -5.44 10.17 23.35
N HIS A 99 -6.16 9.12 22.99
CA HIS A 99 -6.43 8.00 23.89
C HIS A 99 -5.17 7.16 24.11
N LEU A 100 -4.48 6.76 23.05
CA LEU A 100 -3.21 6.04 23.13
C LEU A 100 -2.16 6.83 23.90
N ARG A 101 -2.09 8.15 23.72
CA ARG A 101 -1.18 9.02 24.47
C ARG A 101 -1.47 9.02 25.96
N ALA A 102 -2.74 9.06 26.35
CA ALA A 102 -3.14 9.03 27.75
C ALA A 102 -2.74 7.70 28.43
N GLU A 103 -2.98 6.57 27.76
CA GLU A 103 -2.62 5.25 28.30
C GLU A 103 -1.09 5.07 28.41
N LEU A 104 -0.34 5.49 27.39
CA LEU A 104 1.13 5.40 27.38
C LEU A 104 1.81 6.33 28.42
N ALA A 105 1.12 7.39 28.88
CA ALA A 105 1.62 8.24 29.95
C ALA A 105 1.78 7.50 31.29
N HIS A 106 1.08 6.39 31.46
CA HIS A 106 1.23 5.50 32.60
C HIS A 106 2.17 4.33 32.31
N GLY A 107 2.71 4.18 31.11
CA GLY A 107 3.50 3.01 30.71
C GLY A 107 2.62 1.80 30.42
N ALA A 108 3.11 0.93 29.55
CA ALA A 108 2.33 -0.14 28.94
C ALA A 108 3.17 -1.40 28.69
N VAL A 109 2.53 -2.45 28.22
CA VAL A 109 3.20 -3.63 27.65
C VAL A 109 2.81 -3.74 26.18
N MET A 110 3.78 -3.74 25.30
CA MET A 110 3.57 -4.12 23.90
C MET A 110 3.66 -5.64 23.76
N GLU A 111 2.61 -6.24 23.22
CA GLU A 111 2.55 -7.65 22.83
C GLU A 111 2.65 -7.80 21.32
N LEU A 112 3.57 -8.64 20.87
CA LEU A 112 3.74 -8.99 19.47
C LEU A 112 3.60 -10.51 19.32
N GLU A 113 2.66 -10.95 18.50
CA GLU A 113 2.48 -12.36 18.17
C GLU A 113 3.08 -12.61 16.79
N MET A 114 4.19 -13.36 16.74
CA MET A 114 4.98 -13.54 15.53
C MET A 114 5.69 -14.90 15.48
N CYS A 115 6.04 -15.35 14.26
CA CYS A 115 6.97 -16.46 14.06
C CYS A 115 7.94 -16.15 12.91
N GLY A 116 9.11 -16.77 12.96
CA GLY A 116 10.07 -16.74 11.86
C GLY A 116 9.57 -17.57 10.69
N MET A 117 9.93 -17.15 9.48
CA MET A 117 9.64 -17.86 8.25
C MET A 117 10.92 -18.45 7.68
N ASP A 118 10.87 -19.71 7.26
CA ASP A 118 11.98 -20.30 6.50
C ASP A 118 12.12 -19.64 5.12
N THR A 119 13.35 -19.54 4.62
CA THR A 119 13.65 -18.84 3.35
C THR A 119 12.97 -19.51 2.16
N GLY A 120 12.87 -20.85 2.15
CA GLY A 120 12.14 -21.59 1.11
C GLY A 120 10.65 -21.28 1.12
N ALA A 121 10.02 -21.38 2.30
CA ALA A 121 8.61 -21.03 2.48
C ALA A 121 8.32 -19.55 2.13
N CYS A 122 9.28 -18.64 2.36
CA CYS A 122 9.18 -17.24 1.95
C CYS A 122 9.13 -17.08 0.43
N ILE A 123 10.00 -17.78 -0.30
CA ILE A 123 10.03 -17.73 -1.77
C ILE A 123 8.73 -18.30 -2.33
N ASP A 124 8.27 -19.45 -1.81
CA ASP A 124 7.02 -20.08 -2.27
C ASP A 124 5.80 -19.20 -1.96
N THR A 125 5.76 -18.56 -0.79
CA THR A 125 4.68 -17.62 -0.43
C THR A 125 4.69 -16.39 -1.34
N LEU A 126 5.86 -15.83 -1.65
CA LEU A 126 6.00 -14.70 -2.57
C LEU A 126 5.62 -15.10 -4.00
N ALA A 127 6.00 -16.29 -4.45
CA ALA A 127 5.66 -16.83 -5.76
C ALA A 127 4.18 -17.20 -5.92
N ALA A 128 3.53 -17.66 -4.84
CA ALA A 128 2.09 -17.84 -4.79
C ALA A 128 1.36 -16.48 -4.81
N ARG A 129 1.93 -15.44 -4.16
CA ARG A 129 1.33 -14.10 -4.12
C ARG A 129 1.45 -13.29 -5.40
N THR A 130 2.48 -13.50 -6.22
CA THR A 130 2.49 -12.94 -7.58
C THR A 130 1.37 -13.52 -8.44
N ARG A 131 0.70 -14.60 -8.00
CA ARG A 131 -0.39 -15.28 -8.70
C ARG A 131 -1.78 -15.16 -8.03
N LEU A 132 -1.85 -14.68 -6.79
CA LEU A 132 -3.10 -14.51 -6.05
C LEU A 132 -3.42 -13.01 -5.95
N GLU A 133 -4.66 -12.63 -6.26
CA GLU A 133 -5.13 -11.25 -6.14
C GLU A 133 -4.70 -10.66 -4.77
N PRO A 134 -4.07 -9.47 -4.73
CA PRO A 134 -3.81 -8.82 -3.45
C PRO A 134 -5.16 -8.57 -2.76
N PRO A 135 -5.28 -8.85 -1.45
CA PRO A 135 -6.53 -8.64 -0.71
C PRO A 135 -6.94 -7.17 -0.81
N GLU A 136 -8.07 -6.84 -1.49
CA GLU A 136 -8.74 -5.54 -1.70
C GLU A 136 -7.93 -4.22 -1.48
N GLY A 137 -6.62 -4.24 -1.65
CA GLY A 137 -5.74 -3.25 -1.04
C GLY A 137 -4.42 -3.17 -1.77
N THR A 138 -3.84 -1.99 -1.71
CA THR A 138 -2.64 -1.60 -2.45
C THR A 138 -1.63 -1.02 -1.47
N VAL A 139 -0.35 -1.08 -1.83
CA VAL A 139 0.73 -0.48 -1.07
C VAL A 139 1.17 0.77 -1.81
N THR A 140 1.07 1.94 -1.18
CA THR A 140 1.82 3.10 -1.67
C THR A 140 3.15 3.13 -0.94
N ARG A 141 4.24 3.17 -1.70
CA ARG A 141 5.59 3.40 -1.19
C ARG A 141 6.10 4.74 -1.68
N VAL A 142 6.72 5.50 -0.78
CA VAL A 142 7.31 6.81 -1.06
C VAL A 142 8.81 6.67 -0.86
N PHE A 143 9.55 6.95 -1.91
CA PHE A 143 10.99 7.11 -1.91
C PHE A 143 11.34 8.59 -2.04
N TRP A 144 12.54 8.94 -1.60
CA TRP A 144 13.11 10.26 -1.84
C TRP A 144 14.58 10.11 -2.18
N ARG A 145 15.10 11.07 -2.95
CA ARG A 145 16.52 11.16 -3.26
C ARG A 145 17.02 12.60 -3.16
N VAL A 146 18.30 12.71 -2.83
CA VAL A 146 19.08 13.96 -2.89
C VAL A 146 19.71 14.06 -4.29
N ALA A 147 20.19 15.25 -4.65
CA ALA A 147 20.93 15.49 -5.89
C ALA A 147 21.98 14.40 -6.14
N LYS A 148 21.93 13.80 -7.33
CA LYS A 148 22.93 12.82 -7.83
C LYS A 148 23.02 11.51 -7.03
N GLU A 149 22.06 11.24 -6.14
CA GLU A 149 21.91 9.94 -5.50
C GLU A 149 20.83 9.10 -6.20
N ASP A 150 21.03 7.78 -6.24
CA ASP A 150 20.01 6.83 -6.68
C ASP A 150 18.97 6.61 -5.57
N TYR A 151 17.76 6.17 -5.95
CA TYR A 151 16.76 5.74 -4.97
C TYR A 151 17.28 4.55 -4.15
N CYS A 152 16.99 4.56 -2.85
CA CYS A 152 17.39 3.51 -1.95
C CYS A 152 16.16 2.93 -1.24
N GLU A 153 15.98 1.60 -1.27
CA GLU A 153 14.87 0.92 -0.58
C GLU A 153 14.86 1.19 0.93
N SER A 154 16.04 1.36 1.55
CA SER A 154 16.14 1.73 2.97
C SER A 154 15.69 3.18 3.26
N ARG A 155 15.59 4.03 2.23
CA ARG A 155 15.03 5.38 2.27
C ARG A 155 13.66 5.40 1.60
N SER A 156 12.80 4.54 2.11
CA SER A 156 11.40 4.50 1.70
C SER A 156 10.49 4.37 2.91
N VAL A 157 9.29 4.93 2.78
CA VAL A 157 8.17 4.67 3.68
C VAL A 157 7.06 4.06 2.86
N GLN A 158 6.41 3.02 3.37
CA GLN A 158 5.24 2.45 2.73
C GLN A 158 4.04 2.45 3.66
N LYS A 159 2.86 2.50 3.03
CA LYS A 159 1.56 2.36 3.66
C LYS A 159 0.66 1.44 2.86
N TRP A 160 0.13 0.42 3.52
CA TRP A 160 -0.92 -0.40 2.96
C TRP A 160 -2.28 0.26 3.19
N HIS A 161 -3.16 0.18 2.20
CA HIS A 161 -4.52 0.71 2.33
C HIS A 161 -5.48 0.03 1.35
N VAL A 162 -6.76 0.02 1.71
CA VAL A 162 -7.85 -0.53 0.90
C VAL A 162 -8.37 0.53 -0.06
N LEU A 163 -8.41 0.22 -1.36
CA LEU A 163 -8.97 1.12 -2.37
C LEU A 163 -10.50 1.03 -2.36
N ARG A 164 -11.13 1.96 -1.64
CA ARG A 164 -12.58 2.00 -1.49
C ARG A 164 -13.26 2.63 -2.71
N ARG A 165 -14.50 2.23 -2.99
CA ARG A 165 -15.34 2.87 -4.03
C ARG A 165 -15.78 4.29 -3.66
N ALA A 166 -15.89 4.54 -2.36
CA ALA A 166 -16.01 5.89 -1.84
C ALA A 166 -14.63 6.54 -1.85
N CYS A 167 -14.60 7.87 -2.00
CA CYS A 167 -13.35 8.60 -1.91
C CYS A 167 -12.80 8.51 -0.48
N SER A 168 -11.51 8.25 -0.34
CA SER A 168 -10.81 8.09 0.93
C SER A 168 -9.44 8.73 0.89
N ASP A 169 -9.01 9.26 2.02
CA ASP A 169 -7.71 9.89 2.18
C ASP A 169 -6.70 8.85 2.69
N VAL A 170 -5.53 8.81 2.04
CA VAL A 170 -4.41 7.93 2.37
C VAL A 170 -3.23 8.81 2.75
N ARG A 171 -2.92 8.83 4.04
CA ARG A 171 -1.86 9.67 4.61
C ARG A 171 -0.64 8.85 4.95
N ILE A 172 0.51 9.18 4.39
CA ILE A 172 1.80 8.50 4.58
C ILE A 172 2.72 9.47 5.30
N GLU A 173 3.15 9.11 6.51
CA GLU A 173 4.07 9.94 7.30
C GLU A 173 5.48 9.82 6.72
N LEU A 174 6.15 10.95 6.58
CA LEU A 174 7.44 11.10 5.95
C LEU A 174 8.48 11.47 7.02
N PRO A 175 9.64 10.79 7.05
CA PRO A 175 10.74 11.21 7.93
C PRO A 175 11.29 12.56 7.48
N SER A 176 12.26 13.10 8.22
CA SER A 176 13.02 14.26 7.73
C SER A 176 13.59 13.99 6.33
N MET A 177 13.27 14.88 5.40
CA MET A 177 13.70 14.82 4.01
C MET A 177 14.60 16.02 3.68
N ALA A 178 15.44 16.43 4.64
CA ALA A 178 16.36 17.55 4.44
C ALA A 178 17.23 17.31 3.20
N GLY A 179 17.15 18.24 2.24
CA GLY A 179 17.90 18.17 0.98
C GLY A 179 17.30 17.24 -0.08
N ALA A 180 16.09 16.70 0.12
CA ALA A 180 15.41 15.93 -0.93
C ALA A 180 15.04 16.84 -2.10
N GLU A 181 15.32 16.37 -3.32
CA GLU A 181 15.01 17.08 -4.57
C GLU A 181 13.86 16.41 -5.34
N VAL A 182 13.62 15.12 -5.12
CA VAL A 182 12.57 14.37 -5.80
C VAL A 182 11.92 13.40 -4.83
N LEU A 183 10.59 13.36 -4.84
CA LEU A 183 9.80 12.29 -4.24
C LEU A 183 9.33 11.35 -5.33
N ARG A 184 9.48 10.04 -5.11
CA ARG A 184 8.91 9.02 -5.97
C ARG A 184 7.84 8.24 -5.22
N LEU A 185 6.64 8.23 -5.76
CA LEU A 185 5.48 7.50 -5.28
C LEU A 185 5.27 6.26 -6.15
N ASP A 186 5.49 5.10 -5.55
CA ASP A 186 5.19 3.81 -6.15
C ASP A 186 3.83 3.34 -5.66
N LEU A 187 2.94 3.11 -6.62
CA LEU A 187 1.69 2.40 -6.38
C LEU A 187 1.97 0.91 -6.62
N ALA A 188 2.50 0.27 -5.58
CA ALA A 188 2.89 -1.12 -5.59
C ALA A 188 1.68 -2.02 -5.26
N SER A 189 1.59 -3.11 -5.99
CA SER A 189 0.59 -4.18 -5.91
C SER A 189 -0.76 -3.91 -6.57
N GLY A 190 -0.95 -4.58 -7.71
CA GLY A 190 -2.24 -4.86 -8.33
C GLY A 190 -2.51 -4.04 -9.59
N ARG A 191 -3.19 -4.69 -10.55
CA ARG A 191 -3.84 -4.08 -11.73
C ARG A 191 -4.95 -3.12 -11.29
N ALA A 192 -4.57 -2.02 -10.65
CA ALA A 192 -5.48 -1.09 -10.01
C ALA A 192 -5.95 -0.02 -11.00
N ASN A 193 -7.25 0.30 -10.91
CA ASN A 193 -7.84 1.47 -11.55
C ASN A 193 -8.27 2.45 -10.46
N VAL A 194 -7.65 3.62 -10.41
CA VAL A 194 -7.82 4.58 -9.31
C VAL A 194 -8.13 5.96 -9.86
N TRP A 195 -9.11 6.64 -9.26
CA TRP A 195 -9.25 8.08 -9.40
C TRP A 195 -8.35 8.73 -8.36
N VAL A 196 -7.37 9.51 -8.83
CA VAL A 196 -6.61 10.44 -7.99
C VAL A 196 -7.32 11.78 -8.04
N HIS A 197 -7.93 12.18 -6.92
CA HIS A 197 -8.65 13.45 -6.81
C HIS A 197 -7.71 14.58 -6.40
N GLN A 198 -6.82 14.32 -5.46
CA GLN A 198 -5.91 15.31 -4.90
C GLN A 198 -4.66 14.65 -4.34
N VAL A 199 -3.53 15.35 -4.44
CA VAL A 199 -2.29 15.04 -3.74
C VAL A 199 -1.88 16.28 -2.95
N SER A 200 -1.48 16.08 -1.70
CA SER A 200 -1.12 17.17 -0.80
C SER A 200 0.12 16.83 0.01
N LEU A 201 0.92 17.84 0.30
CA LEU A 201 2.06 17.76 1.20
C LEU A 201 1.76 18.59 2.46
N LEU A 202 1.99 17.94 3.59
CA LEU A 202 1.74 18.48 4.93
C LEU A 202 3.08 18.58 5.65
N ASP A 203 3.28 19.65 6.41
CA ASP A 203 4.47 19.83 7.23
C ASP A 203 4.46 18.91 8.46
N SER A 204 5.52 18.95 9.28
CA SER A 204 5.63 18.18 10.53
C SER A 204 4.53 18.49 11.55
N LEU A 205 3.83 19.63 11.43
CA LEU A 205 2.70 20.01 12.25
C LEU A 205 1.35 19.60 11.63
N GLY A 206 1.36 18.89 10.50
CA GLY A 206 0.18 18.47 9.78
C GLY A 206 -0.54 19.58 9.02
N ARG A 207 0.12 20.72 8.76
CA ARG A 207 -0.46 21.81 7.97
C ARG A 207 -0.16 21.61 6.50
N CYS A 208 -1.20 21.64 5.67
CA CYS A 208 -1.05 21.58 4.22
C CYS A 208 -0.37 22.85 3.70
N PHE A 209 0.84 22.72 3.15
CA PHE A 209 1.57 23.83 2.53
C PHE A 209 1.60 23.72 1.00
N TRP A 210 1.24 22.55 0.45
CA TRP A 210 1.09 22.37 -0.99
C TRP A 210 -0.01 21.36 -1.32
N SER A 211 -0.80 21.67 -2.35
CA SER A 211 -1.84 20.78 -2.84
C SER A 211 -2.10 20.99 -4.33
N ARG A 212 -2.36 19.88 -5.02
CA ARG A 212 -2.78 19.83 -6.42
C ARG A 212 -3.91 18.82 -6.58
N ASN A 213 -4.90 19.19 -7.37
CA ASN A 213 -5.90 18.24 -7.82
C ASN A 213 -5.28 17.23 -8.82
N GLY A 214 -5.97 16.13 -9.09
CA GLY A 214 -5.41 15.06 -9.93
C GLY A 214 -4.90 15.55 -11.28
N ASN A 215 -5.65 16.40 -11.99
CA ASN A 215 -5.22 16.91 -13.29
C ASN A 215 -3.92 17.70 -13.20
N LYS A 216 -3.86 18.68 -12.29
CA LYS A 216 -2.70 19.56 -12.12
C LYS A 216 -1.50 18.86 -11.53
N PHE A 217 -1.72 17.80 -10.77
CA PHE A 217 -0.66 16.97 -10.23
C PHE A 217 0.14 16.28 -11.35
N PHE A 218 -0.56 15.60 -12.27
CA PHE A 218 0.10 14.87 -13.36
C PHE A 218 0.65 15.76 -14.49
N GLU A 219 0.29 17.05 -14.55
CA GLU A 219 0.95 18.02 -15.45
C GLU A 219 2.39 18.33 -15.01
N GLY A 220 2.70 18.25 -13.71
CA GLY A 220 4.00 18.60 -13.14
C GLY A 220 4.83 17.40 -12.66
N ALA A 221 4.33 16.18 -12.84
CA ALA A 221 4.98 14.95 -12.41
C ALA A 221 5.41 14.11 -13.60
N THR A 222 6.54 13.41 -13.49
CA THR A 222 6.92 12.36 -14.43
C THR A 222 6.39 11.03 -13.93
N PHE A 223 6.02 10.12 -14.83
CA PHE A 223 5.48 8.83 -14.43
C PHE A 223 5.84 7.73 -15.43
N GLU A 224 6.07 6.54 -14.88
CA GLU A 224 6.41 5.31 -15.60
C GLU A 224 5.45 4.19 -15.18
N GLY A 225 5.06 3.33 -16.13
CA GLY A 225 4.14 2.23 -15.85
C GLY A 225 2.72 2.69 -15.49
N LEU A 226 2.37 3.95 -15.77
CA LEU A 226 1.05 4.53 -15.51
C LEU A 226 0.41 5.05 -16.80
N ILE A 227 -0.88 4.77 -16.98
CA ILE A 227 -1.72 5.46 -17.96
C ILE A 227 -2.61 6.45 -17.20
N VAL A 228 -2.40 7.73 -17.48
CA VAL A 228 -3.08 8.84 -16.80
C VAL A 228 -4.04 9.53 -17.75
N LEU A 229 -5.30 9.66 -17.33
CA LEU A 229 -6.37 10.28 -18.12
C LEU A 229 -7.06 11.38 -17.30
N PRO A 230 -6.74 12.67 -17.58
CA PRO A 230 -7.32 13.82 -16.88
C PRO A 230 -8.84 13.95 -17.06
N SER A 231 -9.61 14.22 -16.01
CA SER A 231 -11.07 14.34 -16.05
C SER A 231 -11.61 15.25 -14.95
N ALA A 232 -12.17 16.41 -15.31
CA ALA A 232 -12.93 17.28 -14.39
C ALA A 232 -12.26 17.50 -13.00
N GLY A 233 -10.97 17.83 -12.99
CA GLY A 233 -10.21 18.11 -11.75
C GLY A 233 -9.60 16.88 -11.06
N ARG A 234 -9.81 15.67 -11.57
CA ARG A 234 -9.22 14.41 -11.08
C ARG A 234 -8.61 13.61 -12.23
N ALA A 235 -7.70 12.71 -11.95
CA ALA A 235 -7.10 11.87 -12.98
C ALA A 235 -7.45 10.40 -12.77
N LEU A 236 -7.83 9.72 -13.85
CA LEU A 236 -7.93 8.26 -13.87
C LEU A 236 -6.53 7.72 -14.08
N VAL A 237 -6.08 6.89 -13.17
CA VAL A 237 -4.77 6.23 -13.20
C VAL A 237 -5.00 4.74 -13.34
N ILE A 238 -4.40 4.17 -14.37
CA ILE A 238 -4.37 2.73 -14.62
C ILE A 238 -2.92 2.30 -14.43
N VAL A 239 -2.69 1.45 -13.43
CA VAL A 239 -1.37 0.96 -13.05
C VAL A 239 -1.01 -0.27 -13.87
N SER A 240 0.22 -0.34 -14.37
CA SER A 240 0.70 -1.45 -15.18
C SER A 240 1.10 -2.70 -14.37
N ASP A 241 1.30 -3.83 -15.05
CA ASP A 241 1.69 -5.11 -14.43
C ASP A 241 3.05 -5.12 -13.72
N GLY A 242 3.86 -4.08 -13.89
CA GLY A 242 5.10 -3.88 -13.12
C GLY A 242 4.93 -3.00 -11.88
N GLY A 243 3.71 -2.55 -11.60
CA GLY A 243 3.46 -1.39 -10.76
C GLY A 243 3.55 -0.09 -11.58
N GLY A 244 3.50 1.03 -10.86
CA GLY A 244 3.65 2.33 -11.47
C GLY A 244 4.33 3.29 -10.51
N ALA A 245 5.24 4.06 -11.08
CA ALA A 245 6.04 5.05 -10.36
C ALA A 245 5.65 6.44 -10.84
N LEU A 246 5.56 7.36 -9.89
CA LEU A 246 5.37 8.78 -10.16
C LEU A 246 6.45 9.57 -9.43
N GLU A 247 7.15 10.43 -10.13
CA GLU A 247 8.13 11.33 -9.55
C GLU A 247 7.60 12.76 -9.51
N LEU A 248 7.68 13.35 -8.33
CA LEU A 248 7.37 14.74 -8.05
C LEU A 248 8.68 15.47 -7.75
N PRO A 249 9.14 16.35 -8.67
CA PRO A 249 10.22 17.28 -8.38
C PRO A 249 9.84 18.19 -7.22
N LEU A 250 10.74 18.34 -6.25
CA LEU A 250 10.60 19.25 -5.13
C LEU A 250 11.34 20.55 -5.46
N ASP A 251 10.60 21.66 -5.55
CA ASP A 251 11.22 22.98 -5.55
C ASP A 251 11.71 23.33 -4.13
N GLU A 252 12.41 24.47 -4.01
CA GLU A 252 12.99 24.93 -2.75
C GLU A 252 11.93 25.10 -1.63
N ALA A 253 10.72 25.55 -1.97
CA ALA A 253 9.65 25.73 -1.00
C ALA A 253 9.11 24.37 -0.52
N LEU A 254 8.97 23.40 -1.42
CA LEU A 254 8.54 22.05 -1.08
C LEU A 254 9.58 21.30 -0.24
N SER A 255 10.85 21.41 -0.63
CA SER A 255 11.96 20.80 0.10
C SER A 255 12.08 21.39 1.51
N ALA A 256 11.98 22.72 1.65
CA ALA A 256 11.97 23.39 2.95
C ALA A 256 10.79 22.94 3.84
N GLY A 257 9.61 22.76 3.26
CA GLY A 257 8.41 22.27 3.97
C GLY A 257 8.55 20.85 4.51
N LEU A 258 9.37 20.00 3.88
CA LEU A 258 9.61 18.60 4.28
C LEU A 258 10.94 18.39 5.04
N ALA A 259 11.73 19.45 5.26
CA ALA A 259 13.04 19.34 5.88
C ALA A 259 13.00 18.69 7.28
N GLN A 260 11.94 18.95 8.04
CA GLN A 260 11.72 18.36 9.39
C GLN A 260 10.87 17.09 9.37
N GLY A 261 10.47 16.61 8.19
CA GLY A 261 9.46 15.58 8.02
C GLY A 261 8.07 16.17 7.86
N GLY A 262 7.09 15.31 7.64
CA GLY A 262 5.73 15.72 7.32
C GLY A 262 4.89 14.55 6.85
N ALA A 263 3.93 14.80 5.96
CA ALA A 263 3.14 13.72 5.36
C ALA A 263 2.81 14.02 3.90
N ILE A 264 2.64 12.96 3.12
CA ILE A 264 1.92 13.03 1.84
C ILE A 264 0.52 12.44 2.03
N GLU A 265 -0.48 13.19 1.57
CA GLU A 265 -1.87 12.76 1.59
C GLU A 265 -2.40 12.60 0.16
N LEU A 266 -2.92 11.42 -0.11
CA LEU A 266 -3.51 11.04 -1.40
C LEU A 266 -5.00 10.84 -1.22
N LYS A 267 -5.79 11.62 -1.96
CA LYS A 267 -7.24 11.45 -2.01
C LYS A 267 -7.61 10.54 -3.15
N LEU A 268 -7.86 9.27 -2.84
CA LEU A 268 -8.01 8.18 -3.79
C LEU A 268 -9.44 7.65 -3.82
N GLN A 269 -9.81 7.03 -4.93
CA GLN A 269 -11.06 6.28 -5.07
C GLN A 269 -10.83 5.11 -6.04
N GLY A 270 -11.05 3.89 -5.56
CA GLY A 270 -11.03 2.68 -6.37
C GLY A 270 -12.18 2.63 -7.37
N ILE A 271 -11.90 2.14 -8.58
CA ILE A 271 -12.87 2.10 -9.69
C ILE A 271 -13.05 0.66 -10.14
N LYS A 272 -14.30 0.24 -10.27
CA LYS A 272 -14.65 -1.01 -10.93
C LYS A 272 -14.20 -1.00 -12.39
N VAL A 273 -13.72 -2.14 -12.83
CA VAL A 273 -13.38 -2.48 -14.22
C VAL A 273 -14.38 -1.91 -15.23
N ASP A 274 -15.66 -2.24 -15.11
CA ASP A 274 -16.72 -1.78 -16.01
C ASP A 274 -16.77 -0.25 -16.13
N ARG A 275 -16.65 0.45 -14.99
CA ARG A 275 -16.68 1.93 -14.98
C ARG A 275 -15.40 2.53 -15.57
N CYS A 276 -14.27 1.85 -15.43
CA CYS A 276 -13.03 2.22 -16.10
C CYS A 276 -13.22 2.12 -17.63
N ILE A 277 -13.75 0.99 -18.11
CA ILE A 277 -14.03 0.78 -19.53
C ILE A 277 -15.01 1.82 -20.08
N ASP A 278 -16.06 2.14 -19.33
CA ASP A 278 -17.02 3.17 -19.74
C ASP A 278 -16.36 4.55 -19.87
N ALA A 279 -15.52 4.92 -18.90
CA ALA A 279 -14.78 6.17 -18.94
C ALA A 279 -13.79 6.20 -20.12
N LEU A 280 -13.07 5.10 -20.36
CA LEU A 280 -12.14 4.94 -21.46
C LEU A 280 -12.84 4.98 -22.82
N ALA A 281 -13.94 4.27 -22.96
CA ALA A 281 -14.67 4.15 -24.22
C ALA A 281 -15.42 5.43 -24.59
N ALA A 282 -16.03 6.11 -23.61
CA ALA A 282 -16.60 7.44 -23.82
C ALA A 282 -15.55 8.41 -24.34
N ARG A 283 -14.32 8.32 -23.81
CA ARG A 283 -13.21 9.19 -24.19
C ARG A 283 -12.59 8.83 -25.54
N ALA A 284 -12.44 7.54 -25.82
CA ALA A 284 -12.03 7.03 -27.12
C ALA A 284 -13.11 7.22 -28.21
N ARG A 285 -14.30 7.76 -27.87
CA ARG A 285 -15.46 7.92 -28.76
C ARG A 285 -15.80 6.62 -29.49
N LEU A 286 -15.72 5.50 -28.79
CA LEU A 286 -16.04 4.21 -29.38
C LEU A 286 -17.54 4.15 -29.67
N SER A 287 -17.90 3.52 -30.79
CA SER A 287 -19.30 3.31 -31.11
C SER A 287 -19.94 2.37 -30.09
N THR A 288 -21.26 2.47 -29.95
CA THR A 288 -22.04 1.58 -29.07
C THR A 288 -21.82 0.10 -29.41
N SER A 289 -21.57 -0.23 -30.69
CA SER A 289 -21.24 -1.59 -31.13
C SER A 289 -19.86 -2.05 -30.68
N GLN A 290 -18.83 -1.20 -30.77
CA GLN A 290 -17.47 -1.51 -30.28
C GLN A 290 -17.46 -1.68 -28.75
N LEU A 291 -18.19 -0.82 -28.04
CA LEU A 291 -18.39 -0.92 -26.59
C LEU A 291 -19.10 -2.22 -26.20
N LYS A 292 -20.12 -2.64 -26.96
CA LYS A 292 -20.85 -3.88 -26.72
C LYS A 292 -19.95 -5.10 -26.93
N ILE A 293 -19.09 -5.11 -27.94
CA ILE A 293 -18.11 -6.17 -28.21
C ILE A 293 -17.05 -6.23 -27.10
N LEU A 294 -16.53 -5.09 -26.65
CA LEU A 294 -15.55 -5.05 -25.57
C LEU A 294 -16.15 -5.53 -24.24
N ARG A 295 -17.38 -5.11 -23.92
CA ARG A 295 -18.11 -5.59 -22.74
C ARG A 295 -18.47 -7.06 -22.84
N SER A 296 -18.82 -7.58 -24.03
CA SER A 296 -19.12 -9.00 -24.19
C SER A 296 -17.86 -9.84 -24.01
N LYS A 297 -16.74 -9.44 -24.62
CA LYS A 297 -15.44 -10.07 -24.39
C LYS A 297 -15.08 -10.06 -22.91
N LEU A 298 -15.16 -8.90 -22.25
CA LEU A 298 -14.86 -8.78 -20.83
C LEU A 298 -15.77 -9.66 -19.96
N ARG A 299 -17.08 -9.69 -20.22
CA ARG A 299 -18.03 -10.55 -19.49
C ARG A 299 -17.77 -12.03 -19.73
N GLU A 300 -17.45 -12.42 -20.95
CA GLU A 300 -17.03 -13.78 -21.30
C GLU A 300 -15.75 -14.17 -20.55
N THR A 301 -14.86 -13.22 -20.30
CA THR A 301 -13.65 -13.39 -19.47
C THR A 301 -13.97 -13.40 -17.95
N GLU A 302 -14.99 -12.68 -17.48
CA GLU A 302 -15.40 -12.57 -16.06
C GLU A 302 -16.36 -13.70 -15.57
N LEU A 303 -17.14 -14.31 -16.46
CA LEU A 303 -18.15 -15.34 -16.13
C LEU A 303 -17.57 -16.64 -15.53
N PRO A 304 -16.42 -17.18 -15.99
CA PRO A 304 -15.80 -18.36 -15.39
C PRO A 304 -15.21 -18.11 -13.99
N LEU A 305 -14.75 -16.88 -13.72
CA LEU A 305 -14.18 -16.47 -12.42
C LEU A 305 -15.20 -16.56 -11.29
N ARG A 306 -16.46 -16.21 -11.57
CA ARG A 306 -17.53 -16.17 -10.58
C ARG A 306 -18.18 -17.52 -10.32
N ASN A 307 -18.18 -18.40 -11.32
CA ASN A 307 -18.71 -19.76 -11.22
C ASN A 307 -17.70 -20.72 -10.56
N GLY A 308 -16.39 -20.52 -10.77
CA GLY A 308 -15.34 -21.27 -10.07
C GLY A 308 -15.26 -20.98 -8.56
N THR A 309 -15.64 -19.78 -8.12
CA THR A 309 -15.68 -19.40 -6.69
C THR A 309 -16.99 -19.71 -5.99
N SER A 310 -18.07 -20.05 -6.70
CA SER A 310 -19.40 -20.28 -6.09
C SER A 310 -19.77 -21.74 -5.88
N ASP A 311 -19.09 -22.69 -6.56
CA ASP A 311 -19.25 -24.13 -6.32
C ASP A 311 -18.29 -24.69 -5.23
N ALA A 312 -17.40 -23.86 -4.69
CA ALA A 312 -16.60 -24.19 -3.51
C ALA A 312 -17.44 -23.99 -2.24
N GLY A 313 -18.36 -24.92 -1.99
CA GLY A 313 -19.08 -25.01 -0.73
C GLY A 313 -18.13 -25.28 0.43
N ALA A 314 -18.04 -24.31 1.34
CA ALA A 314 -17.77 -24.30 2.79
C ALA A 314 -17.03 -25.43 3.56
N ASP A 315 -16.55 -26.53 2.97
CA ASP A 315 -15.98 -27.66 3.76
C ASP A 315 -14.73 -28.35 3.15
N SER A 316 -14.05 -27.78 2.16
CA SER A 316 -12.74 -28.30 1.71
C SER A 316 -11.81 -27.19 1.19
N ASP A 317 -11.14 -26.52 2.12
CA ASP A 317 -10.49 -25.23 1.92
C ASP A 317 -8.97 -25.36 1.62
N GLU A 318 -8.55 -26.25 0.71
CA GLU A 318 -7.11 -26.31 0.35
C GLU A 318 -6.74 -26.67 -1.11
N ASP A 319 -7.67 -27.05 -1.99
CA ASP A 319 -7.30 -27.41 -3.39
C ASP A 319 -8.18 -26.70 -4.44
N LEU A 320 -7.98 -25.39 -4.59
CA LEU A 320 -8.19 -24.76 -5.90
C LEU A 320 -7.11 -25.31 -6.83
N SER A 321 -7.47 -26.25 -7.71
CA SER A 321 -6.58 -26.83 -8.72
C SER A 321 -5.67 -25.75 -9.33
N LEU A 322 -4.37 -26.02 -9.41
CA LEU A 322 -3.37 -25.15 -10.04
C LEU A 322 -3.79 -24.72 -11.45
N ASP A 323 -4.56 -25.54 -12.16
CA ASP A 323 -5.11 -25.23 -13.47
C ASP A 323 -6.21 -24.17 -13.42
N THR A 324 -7.05 -24.20 -12.39
CA THR A 324 -8.06 -23.15 -12.14
C THR A 324 -7.37 -21.83 -11.81
N GLN A 325 -6.38 -21.84 -10.90
CA GLN A 325 -5.61 -20.63 -10.57
C GLN A 325 -4.86 -20.05 -11.78
N ARG A 326 -4.27 -20.92 -12.61
CA ARG A 326 -3.60 -20.53 -13.84
C ARG A 326 -4.57 -19.90 -14.84
N LEU A 327 -5.75 -20.51 -15.03
CA LEU A 327 -6.76 -19.97 -15.93
C LEU A 327 -7.27 -18.61 -15.45
N ILE A 328 -7.44 -18.42 -14.14
CA ILE A 328 -7.81 -17.13 -13.53
C ILE A 328 -6.76 -16.07 -13.86
N ALA A 329 -5.49 -16.36 -13.62
CA ALA A 329 -4.38 -15.43 -13.92
C ALA A 329 -4.30 -15.08 -15.42
N GLU A 330 -4.38 -16.07 -16.31
CA GLU A 330 -4.37 -15.87 -17.77
C GLU A 330 -5.54 -14.97 -18.25
N ARG A 331 -6.69 -15.06 -17.58
CA ARG A 331 -7.89 -14.28 -17.91
C ARG A 331 -7.81 -12.85 -17.39
N GLU A 332 -7.29 -12.65 -16.18
CA GLU A 332 -6.99 -11.31 -15.68
C GLU A 332 -5.95 -10.59 -16.55
N ASP A 333 -4.96 -11.33 -17.09
CA ASP A 333 -3.95 -10.84 -18.02
C ASP A 333 -4.59 -10.27 -19.29
N GLU A 334 -5.53 -11.02 -19.86
CA GLU A 334 -6.27 -10.61 -21.04
C GLU A 334 -7.11 -9.35 -20.77
N ILE A 335 -7.81 -9.31 -19.64
CA ILE A 335 -8.60 -8.14 -19.22
C ILE A 335 -7.70 -6.91 -19.07
N TYR A 336 -6.53 -7.05 -18.45
CA TYR A 336 -5.59 -5.96 -18.29
C TYR A 336 -5.06 -5.45 -19.64
N ARG A 337 -4.64 -6.35 -20.54
CA ARG A 337 -4.17 -5.96 -21.89
C ARG A 337 -5.22 -5.18 -22.66
N LEU A 338 -6.49 -5.61 -22.56
CA LEU A 338 -7.60 -4.90 -23.19
C LEU A 338 -7.80 -3.49 -22.61
N ARG A 339 -7.69 -3.33 -21.28
CA ARG A 339 -7.77 -1.99 -20.64
C ARG A 339 -6.61 -1.09 -21.05
N ALA A 340 -5.40 -1.61 -21.04
CA ALA A 340 -4.20 -0.84 -21.42
C ALA A 340 -4.30 -0.37 -22.87
N ALA A 341 -4.68 -1.26 -23.80
CA ALA A 341 -4.89 -0.91 -25.21
C ALA A 341 -5.99 0.16 -25.38
N LEU A 342 -7.09 0.04 -24.65
CA LEU A 342 -8.19 1.02 -24.68
C LEU A 342 -7.76 2.38 -24.14
N ALA A 343 -6.97 2.39 -23.06
CA ALA A 343 -6.47 3.59 -22.43
C ALA A 343 -5.42 4.31 -23.29
N LEU A 344 -4.53 3.56 -23.96
CA LEU A 344 -3.62 4.11 -24.96
C LEU A 344 -4.38 4.74 -26.14
N ALA A 345 -5.39 4.06 -26.67
CA ALA A 345 -6.23 4.60 -27.73
C ALA A 345 -7.00 5.86 -27.29
N ALA A 346 -7.44 5.94 -26.03
CA ALA A 346 -8.08 7.13 -25.47
C ALA A 346 -7.10 8.30 -25.30
N ARG A 347 -5.82 8.02 -24.99
CA ARG A 347 -4.76 9.03 -24.88
C ARG A 347 -4.38 9.62 -26.24
N GLN A 348 -4.20 8.79 -27.26
CA GLN A 348 -3.84 9.22 -28.62
C GLN A 348 -4.86 10.16 -29.29
N LYS A 349 -6.09 10.27 -28.77
CA LYS A 349 -7.11 11.22 -29.24
C LYS A 349 -7.07 12.58 -28.51
N LEU A 350 -6.22 12.74 -27.50
CA LEU A 350 -6.02 14.00 -26.76
C LEU A 350 -4.82 14.80 -27.28
N GLU A 351 -3.84 14.11 -27.85
CA GLU A 351 -2.73 14.67 -28.63
C GLU A 351 -3.20 14.95 -30.06
#